data_AF-A0A4V1K3S1-F1
#
_entry.id   AF-A0A4V1K3S1-F1
#
_cell.length_a   1.000
_cell.length_b   1.000
_cell.length_c   1.000
_cell.angle_alpha   90.00
_cell.angle_beta   90.00
_cell.angle_gamma   90.00
#
_symmetry.space_group_name_H-M   'P 1'
#
loop_
_entity.id
_entity.type
_entity.pdbx_description
1 polymer ?
#
loop_
_entity_poly.entity_id
_entity_poly.type
_entity_poly.pdbx_seq_one_letter_code
_entity_poly.pdbx_strand_id
1 'polypeptide(L)'
;HVDFTIEVERSLRVLDGAVGVFCAVGGVEPQSETVWRQSEHFGVPKIAFVNKMDRLGADFEAALEAMRRRLQANAVAVTAPLGQGEAFSGVLDLISDETLTFDPADQGRTVLRVPFSPREATLAAPWRETLLEKLAEADDKFLALWMDGSFSR
;
A
#
# COMPACT_ATOMS: atom_id res chain seq x y z
N HIS A 1 15.70 8.25 -12.91
CA HIS A 1 16.68 8.66 -13.93
C HIS A 1 17.76 7.59 -13.98
N VAL A 2 17.97 6.95 -15.14
CA VAL A 2 18.86 5.77 -15.31
C VAL A 2 20.33 6.07 -14.98
N ASP A 3 20.73 7.35 -15.03
CA ASP A 3 22.08 7.83 -14.73
C ASP A 3 22.49 7.67 -13.25
N PHE A 4 21.58 7.18 -12.38
CA PHE A 4 21.81 7.03 -10.94
C PHE A 4 21.97 5.58 -10.47
N THR A 5 22.11 4.61 -11.37
CA THR A 5 22.09 3.18 -11.02
C THR A 5 23.16 2.80 -9.98
N ILE A 6 24.38 3.38 -10.06
CA ILE A 6 25.46 3.15 -9.08
C ILE A 6 25.11 3.76 -7.71
N GLU A 7 24.49 4.93 -7.68
CA GLU A 7 24.11 5.60 -6.44
C GLU A 7 22.94 4.87 -5.75
N VAL A 8 22.01 4.33 -6.54
CA VAL A 8 20.91 3.50 -6.04
C VAL A 8 21.44 2.22 -5.39
N GLU A 9 22.38 1.51 -6.04
CA GLU A 9 22.98 0.31 -5.43
C GLU A 9 23.75 0.60 -4.16
N ARG A 10 24.54 1.68 -4.14
CA ARG A 10 25.25 2.09 -2.92
C ARG A 10 24.29 2.43 -1.79
N SER A 11 23.18 3.11 -2.11
CA SER A 11 22.16 3.44 -1.14
C SER A 11 21.55 2.16 -0.58
N LEU A 12 21.05 1.27 -1.45
CA LEU A 12 20.40 -0.01 -1.07
C LEU A 12 21.26 -0.92 -0.17
N ARG A 13 22.59 -0.81 -0.22
CA ARG A 13 23.50 -1.57 0.64
C ARG A 13 23.59 -1.08 2.09
N VAL A 14 23.11 0.13 2.37
CA VAL A 14 23.28 0.79 3.66
C VAL A 14 21.93 1.05 4.35
N LEU A 15 20.82 1.03 3.60
CA LEU A 15 19.48 1.20 4.18
C LEU A 15 19.02 -0.09 4.89
N ASP A 16 18.31 0.10 6.00
CA ASP A 16 17.56 -0.99 6.66
C ASP A 16 16.15 -1.18 6.07
N GLY A 17 15.71 -0.28 5.18
CA GLY A 17 14.40 -0.37 4.53
C GLY A 17 14.21 0.71 3.46
N ALA A 18 13.19 0.54 2.61
CA ALA A 18 12.88 1.49 1.54
C ALA A 18 11.38 1.68 1.31
N VAL A 19 11.01 2.83 0.76
CA VAL A 19 9.66 3.16 0.32
C VAL A 19 9.63 3.21 -1.21
N GLY A 20 8.96 2.25 -1.84
CA GLY A 20 8.72 2.26 -3.28
C GLY A 20 7.54 3.16 -3.62
N VAL A 21 7.76 4.28 -4.29
CA VAL A 21 6.70 5.22 -4.69
C VAL A 21 6.23 4.90 -6.10
N PHE A 22 4.94 4.61 -6.24
CA PHE A 22 4.30 4.24 -7.52
C PHE A 22 3.20 5.24 -7.87
N CYS A 23 2.95 5.42 -9.16
CA CYS A 23 1.91 6.34 -9.64
C CYS A 23 0.58 5.58 -9.77
N ALA A 24 -0.51 6.09 -9.19
CA ALA A 24 -1.84 5.50 -9.34
C ALA A 24 -2.32 5.41 -10.80
N VAL A 25 -1.82 6.28 -11.67
CA VAL A 25 -2.19 6.30 -13.10
C VAL A 25 -1.26 5.39 -13.92
N GLY A 26 0.05 5.44 -13.65
CA GLY A 26 1.07 4.73 -14.43
C GLY A 26 1.41 3.33 -13.92
N GLY A 27 0.99 2.99 -12.71
CA GLY A 27 1.33 1.75 -12.02
C GLY A 27 2.84 1.55 -11.89
N VAL A 28 3.30 0.39 -12.32
CA VAL A 28 4.71 0.00 -12.35
C VAL A 28 5.30 0.31 -13.72
N GLU A 29 6.34 1.14 -13.73
CA GLU A 29 7.10 1.54 -14.92
C GLU A 29 8.45 0.77 -14.99
N PRO A 30 9.06 0.64 -16.19
CA PRO A 30 10.33 -0.10 -16.35
C PRO A 30 11.46 0.34 -15.41
N GLN A 31 11.53 1.63 -15.09
CA GLN A 31 12.53 2.18 -14.17
C GLN A 31 12.27 1.74 -12.72
N SER A 32 11.01 1.79 -12.28
CA SER A 32 10.61 1.32 -10.94
C SER A 32 10.86 -0.18 -10.77
N GLU A 33 10.67 -0.97 -11.84
CA GLU A 33 10.95 -2.40 -11.84
C GLU A 33 12.44 -2.71 -11.67
N THR A 34 13.32 -1.94 -12.32
CA THR A 34 14.77 -2.13 -12.21
C THR A 34 15.26 -1.87 -10.78
N VAL A 35 14.83 -0.76 -10.18
CA VAL A 35 15.19 -0.41 -8.80
C VAL A 35 14.61 -1.43 -7.80
N TRP A 36 13.38 -1.89 -8.03
CA TRP A 36 12.76 -2.92 -7.22
C TRP A 36 13.59 -4.21 -7.23
N ARG A 37 13.96 -4.73 -8.40
CA ARG A 37 14.78 -5.94 -8.52
C ARG A 37 16.16 -5.79 -7.87
N GLN A 38 16.79 -4.61 -7.96
CA GLN A 38 18.04 -4.33 -7.24
C GLN A 38 17.85 -4.41 -5.73
N SER A 39 16.76 -3.88 -5.19
CA SER A 39 16.48 -3.94 -3.76
C SER A 39 16.22 -5.36 -3.24
N GLU A 40 15.67 -6.24 -4.08
CA GLU A 40 15.48 -7.67 -3.75
C GLU A 40 16.83 -8.38 -3.58
N HIS A 41 17.82 -8.06 -4.41
CA HIS A 41 19.16 -8.65 -4.30
C HIS A 41 19.83 -8.39 -2.94
N PHE A 42 19.58 -7.21 -2.36
CA PHE A 42 20.10 -6.83 -1.04
C PHE A 42 19.17 -7.21 0.12
N GLY A 43 18.02 -7.84 -0.15
CA GLY A 43 17.07 -8.24 0.89
C GLY A 43 16.46 -7.06 1.66
N VAL A 44 16.39 -5.88 1.05
CA VAL A 44 15.90 -4.66 1.71
C VAL A 44 14.38 -4.77 1.94
N PRO A 45 13.89 -4.70 3.19
CA PRO A 45 12.46 -4.61 3.50
C PRO A 45 11.84 -3.36 2.89
N LYS A 46 10.62 -3.50 2.35
CA LYS A 46 9.98 -2.41 1.59
C LYS A 46 8.52 -2.23 1.93
N ILE A 47 8.08 -0.99 1.87
CA ILE A 47 6.67 -0.62 1.76
C ILE A 47 6.42 0.06 0.42
N ALA A 48 5.23 -0.13 -0.15
CA ALA A 48 4.81 0.54 -1.38
C ALA A 48 3.85 1.69 -1.07
N PHE A 49 4.10 2.85 -1.66
CA PHE A 49 3.25 4.03 -1.55
C PHE A 49 2.68 4.39 -2.94
N VAL A 50 1.38 4.21 -3.11
CA VAL A 50 0.68 4.58 -4.35
C VAL A 50 0.28 6.06 -4.26
N ASN A 51 0.99 6.90 -5.02
CA ASN A 51 0.87 8.34 -5.04
C ASN A 51 -0.01 8.81 -6.22
N LYS A 52 -0.45 10.07 -6.18
CA LYS A 52 -1.25 10.76 -7.22
C LYS A 52 -2.65 10.16 -7.39
N MET A 53 -3.27 9.73 -6.28
CA MET A 53 -4.64 9.22 -6.24
C MET A 53 -5.70 10.25 -6.65
N ASP A 54 -5.36 11.53 -6.60
CA ASP A 54 -6.16 12.69 -6.98
C ASP A 54 -6.25 12.90 -8.51
N ARG A 55 -5.45 12.20 -9.31
CA ARG A 55 -5.40 12.39 -10.76
C ARG A 55 -6.49 11.64 -11.50
N LEU A 56 -6.94 12.22 -12.61
CA LEU A 56 -7.81 11.52 -13.56
C LEU A 56 -7.10 10.25 -14.07
N GLY A 57 -7.81 9.12 -14.02
CA GLY A 57 -7.27 7.80 -14.36
C GLY A 57 -6.45 7.15 -13.24
N ALA A 58 -6.50 7.67 -12.02
CA ALA A 58 -5.93 6.99 -10.86
C ALA A 58 -6.71 5.69 -10.58
N ASP A 59 -5.99 4.58 -10.55
CA ASP A 59 -6.54 3.26 -10.28
C ASP A 59 -5.60 2.50 -9.32
N PHE A 60 -6.02 2.44 -8.05
CA PHE A 60 -5.25 1.79 -7.00
C PHE A 60 -5.17 0.26 -7.19
N GLU A 61 -6.26 -0.35 -7.66
CA GLU A 61 -6.34 -1.80 -7.86
C GLU A 61 -5.42 -2.20 -8.99
N ALA A 62 -5.47 -1.48 -10.12
CA ALA A 62 -4.57 -1.72 -11.24
C ALA A 62 -3.10 -1.51 -10.85
N ALA A 63 -2.78 -0.50 -10.03
CA ALA A 63 -1.43 -0.30 -9.52
C ALA A 63 -0.97 -1.48 -8.65
N LEU A 64 -1.82 -1.99 -7.76
CA LEU A 64 -1.52 -3.14 -6.91
C LEU A 64 -1.35 -4.43 -7.74
N GLU A 65 -2.23 -4.67 -8.71
CA GLU A 65 -2.09 -5.79 -9.65
C GLU A 65 -0.80 -5.71 -10.46
N ALA A 66 -0.43 -4.51 -10.93
CA ALA A 66 0.81 -4.29 -11.65
C ALA A 66 2.04 -4.63 -10.81
N MET A 67 2.03 -4.31 -9.50
CA MET A 67 3.09 -4.75 -8.58
C MET A 67 3.17 -6.27 -8.50
N ARG A 68 2.04 -6.95 -8.31
CA ARG A 68 2.01 -8.42 -8.24
C ARG A 68 2.52 -9.06 -9.52
N ARG A 69 2.10 -8.58 -10.69
CA ARG A 69 2.43 -9.19 -11.99
C ARG A 69 3.84 -8.83 -12.47
N ARG A 70 4.25 -7.56 -12.37
CA ARG A 70 5.52 -7.07 -12.92
C ARG A 70 6.69 -7.21 -11.95
N LEU A 71 6.45 -6.91 -10.67
CA LEU A 71 7.49 -6.99 -9.64
C LEU A 71 7.56 -8.37 -8.99
N GLN A 72 6.55 -9.23 -9.23
CA GLN A 72 6.38 -10.51 -8.54
C GLN A 72 6.32 -10.36 -7.01
N ALA A 73 5.89 -9.19 -6.55
CA ALA A 73 5.80 -8.86 -5.14
C ALA A 73 4.53 -9.45 -4.51
N ASN A 74 4.62 -9.86 -3.25
CA ASN A 74 3.44 -10.16 -2.43
C ASN A 74 2.77 -8.86 -1.97
N ALA A 75 2.22 -8.09 -2.91
CA ALA A 75 1.66 -6.77 -2.63
C ALA A 75 0.30 -6.91 -1.93
N VAL A 76 0.23 -6.43 -0.69
CA VAL A 76 -0.97 -6.47 0.17
C VAL A 76 -1.30 -5.05 0.60
N ALA A 77 -2.57 -4.66 0.47
CA ALA A 77 -3.03 -3.36 0.91
C ALA A 77 -3.18 -3.38 2.44
N VAL A 78 -2.49 -2.46 3.12
CA VAL A 78 -2.74 -2.13 4.54
C VAL A 78 -3.67 -0.91 4.69
N THR A 79 -3.78 -0.14 3.62
CA THR A 79 -4.68 0.99 3.47
C THR A 79 -5.31 0.96 2.08
N ALA A 80 -6.55 1.41 1.95
CA ALA A 80 -7.24 1.57 0.67
C ALA A 80 -7.70 3.03 0.48
N PRO A 81 -7.79 3.56 -0.75
CA PRO A 81 -8.25 4.93 -0.96
C PRO A 81 -9.77 5.05 -0.79
N LEU A 82 -10.23 6.16 -0.20
CA LEU A 82 -11.64 6.54 -0.22
C LEU A 82 -11.91 7.43 -1.45
N GLY A 83 -12.45 6.81 -2.50
CA GLY A 83 -12.64 7.44 -3.80
C GLY A 83 -11.37 7.43 -4.66
N GLN A 84 -11.48 7.88 -5.91
CA GLN A 84 -10.38 7.93 -6.88
C GLN A 84 -10.52 9.18 -7.75
N GLY A 85 -9.41 9.71 -8.26
CA GLY A 85 -9.38 10.94 -9.05
C GLY A 85 -9.95 12.11 -8.26
N GLU A 86 -10.86 12.87 -8.87
CA GLU A 86 -11.49 14.04 -8.23
C GLU A 86 -12.33 13.67 -7.00
N ALA A 87 -12.75 12.42 -6.86
CA ALA A 87 -13.50 11.92 -5.70
C ALA A 87 -12.60 11.40 -4.56
N PHE A 88 -11.28 11.40 -4.75
CA PHE A 88 -10.34 11.00 -3.70
C PHE A 88 -10.42 11.97 -2.52
N SER A 89 -10.81 11.46 -1.36
CA SER A 89 -11.16 12.29 -0.19
C SER A 89 -10.53 11.81 1.12
N GLY A 90 -9.89 10.65 1.11
CA GLY A 90 -9.30 10.08 2.31
C GLY A 90 -8.74 8.69 2.09
N VAL A 91 -8.40 8.04 3.20
CA VAL A 91 -7.79 6.71 3.23
C VAL A 91 -8.51 5.85 4.26
N LEU A 92 -8.81 4.62 3.90
CA LEU A 92 -9.37 3.59 4.78
C LEU A 92 -8.20 2.80 5.38
N ASP A 93 -8.00 2.91 6.70
CA ASP A 93 -7.04 2.13 7.47
C ASP A 93 -7.64 0.75 7.76
N LEU A 94 -7.10 -0.27 7.08
CA LEU A 94 -7.60 -1.64 7.15
C LEU A 94 -7.10 -2.41 8.37
N ILE A 95 -6.22 -1.81 9.17
CA ILE A 95 -5.79 -2.39 10.44
C ILE A 95 -6.77 -1.94 11.51
N SER A 96 -6.94 -0.62 11.62
CA SER A 96 -7.70 0.04 12.69
C SER A 96 -9.22 0.10 12.44
N ASP A 97 -9.69 -0.23 11.23
CA ASP A 97 -11.09 -0.01 10.79
C ASP A 97 -11.52 1.47 10.87
N GLU A 98 -10.61 2.37 10.51
CA GLU A 98 -10.81 3.83 10.59
C GLU A 98 -10.69 4.51 9.22
N THR A 99 -11.57 5.45 8.93
CA THR A 99 -11.40 6.41 7.85
C THR A 99 -10.54 7.57 8.32
N LEU A 100 -9.51 7.88 7.53
CA LEU A 100 -8.62 9.00 7.71
C LEU A 100 -8.92 10.06 6.64
N THR A 101 -9.22 11.28 7.08
CA THR A 101 -9.35 12.46 6.22
C THR A 101 -8.35 13.53 6.64
N PHE A 102 -7.85 14.30 5.69
CA PHE A 102 -6.74 15.24 5.87
C PHE A 102 -7.24 16.66 5.64
N ASP A 103 -6.92 17.59 6.56
CA ASP A 103 -7.37 18.98 6.43
C ASP A 103 -6.60 19.72 5.32
N PRO A 104 -7.26 20.19 4.25
CA PRO A 104 -6.57 20.92 3.19
C PRO A 104 -6.02 22.28 3.65
N ALA A 105 -6.56 22.88 4.71
CA ALA A 105 -6.14 24.19 5.19
C ALA A 105 -4.72 24.19 5.77
N ASP A 106 -4.26 23.05 6.30
CA ASP A 106 -2.92 22.91 6.88
C ASP A 106 -2.02 21.93 6.12
N GLN A 107 -2.39 21.63 4.87
CA GLN A 107 -1.69 20.68 4.00
C GLN A 107 -1.67 19.25 4.58
N GLY A 108 -2.75 18.85 5.27
CA GLY A 108 -2.94 17.51 5.81
C GLY A 108 -2.13 17.20 7.06
N ARG A 109 -1.69 18.24 7.80
CA ARG A 109 -1.06 18.05 9.11
C ARG A 109 -2.08 17.58 10.14
N THR A 110 -3.29 18.12 10.07
CA THR A 110 -4.41 17.64 10.88
C THR A 110 -5.06 16.46 10.18
N VAL A 111 -5.07 15.32 10.87
CA VAL A 111 -5.70 14.08 10.40
C VAL A 111 -6.88 13.78 11.32
N LEU A 112 -8.08 13.74 10.75
CA LEU A 112 -9.25 13.25 11.44
C LEU A 112 -9.35 11.74 11.21
N ARG A 113 -9.51 10.99 12.30
CA ARG A 113 -9.75 9.55 12.32
C ARG A 113 -11.15 9.29 12.84
N VAL A 114 -11.94 8.54 12.10
CA VAL A 114 -13.28 8.12 12.51
C VAL A 114 -13.48 6.65 12.20
N PRO A 115 -14.23 5.88 13.01
CA PRO A 115 -14.59 4.51 12.66
C PRO A 115 -15.30 4.45 11.30
N PHE A 116 -15.10 3.35 10.56
CA PHE A 116 -15.81 3.14 9.30
C PHE A 116 -17.33 3.27 9.46
N SER A 117 -17.94 4.02 8.54
CA SER A 117 -19.36 3.89 8.26
C SER A 117 -19.68 2.52 7.64
N PRO A 118 -20.95 2.07 7.65
CA PRO A 118 -21.33 0.81 7.00
C PRO A 118 -20.93 0.73 5.52
N ARG A 119 -20.95 1.87 4.81
CA ARG A 119 -20.53 1.94 3.40
C ARG A 119 -19.01 1.75 3.26
N GLU A 120 -18.22 2.41 4.09
CA GLU A 120 -16.76 2.30 4.05
C GLU A 120 -16.31 0.90 4.45
N ALA A 121 -16.95 0.28 5.45
CA ALA A 121 -16.69 -1.11 5.82
C ALA A 121 -16.94 -2.06 4.63
N THR A 122 -18.00 -1.83 3.85
CA THR A 122 -18.28 -2.62 2.64
C THR A 122 -17.24 -2.40 1.56
N LEU A 123 -16.77 -1.17 1.36
CA LEU A 123 -15.72 -0.84 0.39
C LEU A 123 -14.35 -1.41 0.78
N ALA A 124 -14.05 -1.44 2.09
CA ALA A 124 -12.80 -1.94 2.65
C ALA A 124 -12.74 -3.48 2.71
N ALA A 125 -13.89 -4.16 2.81
CA ALA A 125 -13.98 -5.60 3.07
C ALA A 125 -13.09 -6.47 2.16
N PRO A 126 -13.11 -6.34 0.81
CA PRO A 126 -12.27 -7.19 -0.05
C PRO A 126 -10.77 -7.03 0.21
N TRP A 127 -10.34 -5.79 0.50
CA TRP A 127 -8.95 -5.48 0.81
C TRP A 127 -8.54 -6.05 2.17
N ARG A 128 -9.42 -5.90 3.17
CA ARG A 128 -9.20 -6.41 4.52
C ARG A 128 -9.18 -7.95 4.54
N GLU A 129 -10.08 -8.61 3.83
CA GLU A 129 -10.08 -10.07 3.68
C GLU A 129 -8.75 -10.55 3.11
N THR A 130 -8.30 -9.97 1.98
CA THR A 130 -7.00 -10.30 1.39
C THR A 130 -5.84 -10.06 2.37
N LEU A 131 -5.87 -8.97 3.14
CA LEU A 131 -4.85 -8.67 4.16
C LEU A 131 -4.80 -9.75 5.25
N LEU A 132 -5.95 -10.13 5.80
CA LEU A 132 -6.04 -11.13 6.86
C LEU A 132 -5.65 -12.51 6.35
N GLU A 133 -6.06 -12.90 5.15
CA GLU A 133 -5.65 -14.15 4.49
C GLU A 133 -4.13 -14.22 4.34
N LYS A 134 -3.51 -13.16 3.84
CA LYS A 134 -2.06 -13.11 3.65
C LYS A 134 -1.28 -13.10 4.96
N LEU A 135 -1.84 -12.50 6.00
CA LEU A 135 -1.27 -12.56 7.34
C LEU A 135 -1.36 -13.98 7.92
N ALA A 136 -2.48 -14.67 7.72
CA ALA A 136 -2.68 -16.05 8.16
C ALA A 136 -1.80 -17.06 7.40
N GLU A 137 -1.51 -16.82 6.11
CA GLU A 137 -0.52 -17.60 5.36
C GLU A 137 0.91 -17.45 5.91
N ALA A 138 1.22 -16.33 6.56
CA ALA A 138 2.56 -15.99 7.03
C ALA A 138 2.80 -16.33 8.51
N ASP A 139 1.76 -16.45 9.33
CA ASP A 139 1.86 -16.67 10.77
C ASP A 139 0.82 -17.71 11.26
N ASP A 140 1.31 -18.91 11.60
CA ASP A 140 0.49 -20.01 12.12
C ASP A 140 -0.30 -19.66 13.38
N LYS A 141 0.25 -18.79 14.25
CA LYS A 141 -0.45 -18.35 15.47
C LYS A 141 -1.61 -17.44 15.11
N PHE A 142 -1.40 -16.53 14.17
CA PHE A 142 -2.46 -15.68 13.66
C PHE A 142 -3.54 -16.50 12.95
N LEU A 143 -3.15 -17.48 12.12
CA LEU A 143 -4.10 -18.40 11.46
C LEU A 143 -5.01 -19.09 12.47
N ALA A 144 -4.46 -19.61 13.57
CA ALA A 144 -5.24 -20.23 14.63
C ALA A 144 -6.26 -19.25 15.26
N LEU A 145 -5.82 -18.03 15.60
CA LEU A 145 -6.70 -16.99 16.15
C LEU A 145 -7.80 -16.56 15.16
N TRP A 146 -7.48 -16.49 13.88
CA TRP A 146 -8.40 -16.12 12.80
C TRP A 146 -9.48 -17.18 12.59
N MET A 147 -9.10 -18.47 12.57
CA MET A 147 -10.04 -19.59 12.46
C MET A 147 -11.01 -19.69 13.64
N ASP A 148 -10.53 -19.39 14.85
CA ASP A 148 -11.34 -19.40 16.07
C ASP A 148 -12.21 -18.14 16.23
N GLY A 149 -12.07 -17.14 15.34
CA GLY A 149 -12.74 -15.85 15.43
C GLY A 149 -12.33 -15.03 16.66
N SER A 150 -11.16 -15.32 17.24
CA SER A 150 -10.71 -14.80 18.54
C SER A 150 -9.63 -13.71 18.43
N PHE A 151 -9.22 -13.35 17.22
CA PHE A 151 -8.29 -12.23 17.02
C PHE A 151 -8.97 -10.89 17.38
N SER A 152 -8.36 -10.16 18.32
CA SER A 152 -8.79 -8.81 18.67
C SER A 152 -8.36 -7.81 17.61
N ARG A 153 -9.17 -6.76 17.45
CA ARG A 153 -8.73 -5.49 16.87
C ARG A 153 -7.70 -4.83 17.79
#